data_AF-A0A7X1PGY1-F1
#
_entry.id   AF-A0A7X1PGY1-F1
#
_cell.length_a   1.000
_cell.length_b   1.000
_cell.length_c   1.000
_cell.angle_alpha   90.00
_cell.angle_beta   90.00
_cell.angle_gamma   90.00
#
_symmetry.space_group_name_H-M   'P 1'
#
loop_
_entity.id
_entity.type
_entity.pdbx_description
1 polymer ?
#
loop_
_entity_poly.entity_id
_entity_poly.type
_entity_poly.pdbx_seq_one_letter_code
_entity_poly.pdbx_strand_id
1 'polypeptide(L)'
;MPPGDFEFLVDREYRLIRELLEPGRRHRDEARARIRSLLAMESIAVEEVFISERDIDRIERAVRAGQDILEVFPRLSTVGTRTDGEGVNLVVHFSRKEGAPVRYIGGDDPADAAAVRELDLQKKFYLGAADLAQKLGLTQPKARVLRAHLGIDADVTCRHVFEFGSTKIPRFSDNAFRRMREAMDNLDIEELWRARQR
;
A
#
# COMPACT_ATOMS: atom_id res chain seq x y z
N MET A 1 3.58 36.17 -4.72
CA MET A 1 2.77 35.02 -4.28
C MET A 1 3.61 33.78 -4.46
N PRO A 2 3.63 32.83 -3.51
CA PRO A 2 4.30 31.57 -3.76
C PRO A 2 3.61 30.87 -4.94
N PRO A 3 4.34 30.12 -5.78
CA PRO A 3 3.72 29.28 -6.80
C PRO A 3 2.73 28.36 -6.09
N GLY A 4 1.46 28.36 -6.54
CA GLY A 4 0.43 27.52 -5.94
C GLY A 4 0.90 26.08 -5.93
N ASP A 5 0.82 25.44 -4.77
CA ASP A 5 1.13 24.02 -4.59
C ASP A 5 0.36 23.18 -5.61
N PHE A 6 0.90 22.03 -6.02
CA PHE A 6 0.29 21.20 -7.08
C PHE A 6 -1.18 20.87 -6.77
N GLU A 7 -1.50 20.64 -5.50
CA GLU A 7 -2.87 20.43 -5.00
C GLU A 7 -3.81 21.58 -5.40
N PHE A 8 -3.36 22.83 -5.30
CA PHE A 8 -4.15 24.00 -5.68
C PHE A 8 -4.47 24.04 -7.18
N LEU A 9 -3.52 23.63 -8.03
CA LEU A 9 -3.74 23.56 -9.48
C LEU A 9 -4.75 22.47 -9.85
N VAL A 10 -4.64 21.32 -9.20
CA VAL A 10 -5.53 20.18 -9.38
C VAL A 10 -6.95 20.51 -8.91
N ASP A 11 -7.09 21.15 -7.75
CA ASP A 11 -8.36 21.66 -7.23
C ASP A 11 -9.03 22.65 -8.17
N ARG A 12 -8.26 23.60 -8.70
CA ARG A 12 -8.76 24.60 -9.64
C ARG A 12 -9.25 23.93 -10.93
N GLU A 13 -8.50 22.97 -11.46
CA GLU A 13 -8.87 22.26 -12.68
C GLU A 13 -10.16 21.45 -12.48
N TYR A 14 -10.32 20.81 -11.32
CA TYR A 14 -11.52 20.06 -11.00
C TYR A 14 -12.78 20.93 -10.87
N ARG A 15 -12.65 22.14 -10.30
CA ARG A 15 -13.75 23.12 -10.27
C ARG A 15 -14.18 23.53 -11.69
N LEU A 16 -13.23 23.74 -12.60
CA LEU A 16 -13.54 24.05 -14.00
C LEU A 16 -14.28 22.89 -14.67
N ILE A 17 -13.89 21.63 -14.42
CA ILE A 17 -14.61 20.47 -14.96
C ILE A 17 -16.05 20.44 -14.44
N ARG A 18 -16.28 20.72 -13.14
CA ARG A 18 -17.63 20.82 -12.56
C ARG A 18 -18.46 21.89 -13.28
N GLU A 19 -17.91 23.09 -13.48
CA GLU A 19 -18.58 24.20 -14.18
C GLU A 19 -18.95 23.84 -15.62
N LEU A 20 -18.06 23.15 -16.34
CA LEU A 20 -18.32 22.72 -17.73
C LEU A 20 -19.39 21.62 -17.83
N LEU A 21 -19.59 20.85 -16.75
CA LEU A 21 -20.58 19.79 -16.67
C LEU A 21 -21.92 20.23 -16.05
N GLU A 22 -22.09 21.51 -15.70
CA GLU A 22 -23.36 22.04 -15.21
C GLU A 22 -24.52 21.77 -16.20
N PRO A 23 -25.74 21.50 -15.70
CA PRO A 23 -26.92 21.35 -16.56
C PRO A 23 -27.11 22.56 -17.48
N GLY A 24 -27.44 22.32 -18.74
CA GLY A 24 -27.64 23.37 -19.74
C GLY A 24 -26.36 23.85 -20.43
N ARG A 25 -25.18 23.40 -20.01
CA ARG A 25 -23.92 23.68 -20.70
C ARG A 25 -23.59 22.62 -21.74
N ARG A 26 -23.24 23.06 -22.96
CA ARG A 26 -22.83 22.19 -24.07
C ARG A 26 -21.30 22.09 -24.19
N HIS A 27 -20.61 21.93 -23.06
CA HIS A 27 -19.14 21.87 -22.99
C HIS A 27 -18.62 20.49 -22.57
N ARG A 28 -19.40 19.44 -22.83
CA ARG A 28 -19.07 18.06 -22.44
C ARG A 28 -17.73 17.60 -23.01
N ASP A 29 -17.42 17.91 -24.26
CA ASP A 29 -16.18 17.45 -24.90
C ASP A 29 -14.94 18.12 -24.29
N GLU A 30 -15.05 19.40 -23.91
CA GLU A 30 -13.98 20.11 -23.19
C GLU A 30 -13.78 19.52 -21.79
N ALA A 31 -14.86 19.25 -21.06
CA ALA A 31 -14.78 18.57 -19.76
C ALA A 31 -14.10 17.20 -19.88
N ARG A 32 -14.45 16.40 -20.91
CA ARG A 32 -13.82 15.10 -21.17
C ARG A 32 -12.34 15.23 -21.50
N ALA A 33 -11.94 16.25 -22.26
CA ALA A 33 -10.53 16.51 -22.55
C ALA A 33 -9.74 16.78 -21.26
N ARG A 34 -10.28 17.63 -20.37
CA ARG A 34 -9.67 17.94 -19.07
C ARG A 34 -9.62 16.73 -18.12
N ILE A 35 -10.69 15.93 -18.10
CA ILE A 35 -10.71 14.64 -17.37
C ILE A 35 -9.60 13.71 -17.86
N ARG A 36 -9.39 13.59 -19.18
CA ARG A 36 -8.29 12.78 -19.73
C ARG A 36 -6.92 13.29 -19.27
N SER A 37 -6.73 14.60 -19.19
CA SER A 37 -5.48 15.18 -18.68
C SER A 37 -5.24 14.85 -17.20
N LEU A 38 -6.28 14.93 -16.36
CA LEU A 38 -6.17 14.53 -14.95
C LEU A 38 -5.93 13.02 -14.80
N LEU A 39 -6.58 12.17 -15.61
CA LEU A 39 -6.31 10.74 -15.67
C LEU A 39 -4.88 10.43 -16.12
N ALA A 40 -4.36 11.18 -17.09
CA ALA A 40 -2.99 11.03 -17.54
C ALA A 40 -2.00 11.41 -16.42
N MET A 41 -2.25 12.50 -15.69
CA MET A 41 -1.47 12.87 -14.51
C MET A 41 -1.53 11.80 -13.42
N GLU A 42 -2.73 11.27 -13.16
CA GLU A 42 -2.96 10.17 -12.22
C GLU A 42 -2.20 8.90 -12.65
N SER A 43 -2.09 8.66 -13.96
CA SER A 43 -1.37 7.52 -14.51
C SER A 43 0.14 7.62 -14.40
N ILE A 44 0.72 8.82 -14.28
CA ILE A 44 2.18 8.99 -14.09
C ILE A 44 2.66 8.29 -12.82
N ALA A 45 1.79 8.16 -11.82
CA ALA A 45 2.09 7.46 -10.57
C ALA A 45 2.19 5.92 -10.73
N VAL A 46 1.92 5.34 -11.91
CA VAL A 46 1.87 3.89 -12.13
C VAL A 46 2.48 3.51 -13.50
N GLU A 47 3.23 2.42 -13.56
CA GLU A 47 3.68 1.86 -14.84
C GLU A 47 2.51 1.18 -15.58
N GLU A 48 2.33 1.54 -16.85
CA GLU A 48 1.35 0.98 -17.82
C GLU A 48 -0.14 1.08 -17.42
N VAL A 49 -0.75 2.26 -17.63
CA VAL A 49 -2.22 2.47 -17.52
C VAL A 49 -2.82 2.80 -18.88
N PHE A 50 -3.84 2.05 -19.28
CA PHE A 50 -4.68 2.38 -20.44
C PHE A 50 -5.90 3.17 -19.98
N ILE A 51 -6.02 4.43 -20.40
CA ILE A 51 -7.20 5.25 -20.16
C ILE A 51 -8.31 4.82 -21.14
N SER A 52 -9.39 4.23 -20.64
CA SER A 52 -10.53 3.83 -21.47
C SER A 52 -11.63 4.90 -21.50
N GLU A 53 -12.46 4.90 -22.54
CA GLU A 53 -13.64 5.77 -22.58
C GLU A 53 -14.64 5.48 -21.44
N ARG A 54 -14.66 4.24 -20.91
CA ARG A 54 -15.48 3.90 -19.74
C ARG A 54 -15.02 4.61 -18.47
N ASP A 55 -13.72 4.82 -18.30
CA ASP A 55 -13.17 5.52 -17.14
C ASP A 55 -13.57 6.99 -17.17
N ILE A 56 -13.52 7.60 -18.35
CA ILE A 56 -13.99 8.97 -18.58
C ILE A 56 -15.49 9.07 -18.29
N ASP A 57 -16.30 8.12 -18.76
CA ASP A 57 -17.76 8.10 -18.51
C ASP A 57 -18.10 7.92 -17.02
N ARG A 58 -17.30 7.14 -16.28
CA ARG A 58 -17.44 6.97 -14.83
C ARG A 58 -17.15 8.27 -14.10
N ILE A 59 -16.03 8.92 -14.45
CA ILE A 59 -15.61 10.18 -13.83
C ILE A 59 -16.58 11.30 -14.16
N GLU A 60 -17.06 11.41 -15.40
CA GLU A 60 -18.06 12.41 -15.78
C GLU A 60 -19.32 12.30 -14.90
N ARG A 61 -19.79 11.07 -14.64
CA ARG A 61 -20.93 10.81 -13.75
C ARG A 61 -20.63 11.19 -12.30
N ALA A 62 -19.45 10.85 -11.80
CA ALA A 62 -19.01 11.17 -10.45
C ALA A 62 -18.94 12.70 -10.22
N VAL A 63 -18.38 13.43 -11.18
CA VAL A 63 -18.30 14.90 -11.12
C VAL A 63 -19.70 15.53 -11.15
N ARG A 64 -20.60 15.03 -12.01
CA ARG A 64 -22.00 15.48 -12.05
C ARG A 64 -22.77 15.19 -10.75
N ALA A 65 -22.40 14.11 -10.05
CA ALA A 65 -22.96 13.77 -8.75
C ALA A 65 -22.38 14.62 -7.60
N GLY A 66 -21.44 15.51 -7.88
CA GLY A 66 -20.85 16.41 -6.88
C GLY A 66 -19.82 15.74 -5.97
N GLN A 67 -19.33 14.55 -6.34
CA GLN A 67 -18.32 13.82 -5.58
C GLN A 67 -17.04 14.63 -5.42
N ASP A 68 -16.28 14.38 -4.36
CA ASP A 68 -15.04 15.11 -4.10
C ASP A 68 -13.92 14.71 -5.09
N ILE A 69 -12.96 15.61 -5.33
CA ILE A 69 -11.83 15.34 -6.24
C ILE A 69 -11.03 14.11 -5.83
N LEU A 70 -10.84 13.87 -4.53
CA LEU A 70 -10.10 12.71 -4.02
C LEU A 70 -10.91 11.42 -4.13
N GLU A 71 -12.25 11.50 -4.22
CA GLU A 71 -13.10 10.36 -4.54
C GLU A 71 -13.06 10.01 -6.03
N VAL A 72 -12.93 11.04 -6.89
CA VAL A 72 -12.93 10.88 -8.35
C VAL A 72 -11.55 10.50 -8.90
N PHE A 73 -10.50 11.09 -8.34
CA PHE A 73 -9.09 10.94 -8.74
C PHE A 73 -8.21 10.62 -7.53
N PRO A 74 -8.38 9.44 -6.90
CA PRO A 74 -7.75 9.11 -5.63
C PRO A 74 -6.21 9.14 -5.69
N ARG A 75 -5.59 8.83 -6.84
CA ARG A 75 -4.13 8.76 -6.93
C ARG A 75 -3.49 10.12 -7.22
N LEU A 76 -4.25 11.17 -7.52
CA LEU A 76 -3.68 12.52 -7.63
C LEU A 76 -3.06 13.00 -6.31
N SER A 77 -3.58 12.53 -5.17
CA SER A 77 -2.98 12.76 -3.85
C SER A 77 -1.57 12.18 -3.69
N THR A 78 -1.21 11.19 -4.51
CA THR A 78 0.12 10.56 -4.50
C THR A 78 1.12 11.28 -5.40
N VAL A 79 0.63 12.16 -6.27
CA VAL A 79 1.43 13.01 -7.15
C VAL A 79 1.64 14.34 -6.42
N GLY A 80 2.73 14.46 -5.69
CA GLY A 80 3.09 15.69 -4.97
C GLY A 80 4.32 16.35 -5.56
N THR A 81 4.33 17.68 -5.64
CA THR A 81 5.55 18.44 -5.93
C THR A 81 6.40 18.57 -4.68
N ARG A 82 7.58 17.92 -4.66
CA ARG A 82 8.62 18.25 -3.70
C ARG A 82 9.38 19.48 -4.21
N THR A 83 9.15 20.63 -3.61
CA THR A 83 9.98 21.82 -3.79
C THR A 83 11.30 21.63 -3.06
N ASP A 84 12.31 21.03 -3.71
CA ASP A 84 13.69 21.14 -3.22
C ASP A 84 14.22 22.54 -3.57
N GLY A 85 13.97 23.48 -2.65
CA GLY A 85 14.43 24.87 -2.71
C GLY A 85 13.95 25.64 -1.47
N GLU A 86 14.86 25.80 -0.51
CA GLU A 86 14.75 26.52 0.79
C GLU A 86 13.34 26.86 1.30
N GLY A 87 12.76 25.95 2.08
CA GLY A 87 11.55 26.14 2.88
C GLY A 87 11.55 25.20 4.09
N VAL A 88 11.07 25.71 5.23
CA VAL A 88 11.28 25.20 6.61
C VAL A 88 11.21 23.66 6.75
N ASN A 89 12.29 23.07 7.26
CA ASN A 89 12.34 21.66 7.65
C ASN A 89 11.39 21.38 8.82
N LEU A 90 10.29 20.67 8.55
CA LEU A 90 9.43 20.07 9.56
C LEU A 90 9.83 18.61 9.78
N VAL A 91 10.44 18.33 10.92
CA VAL A 91 10.77 16.96 11.35
C VAL A 91 9.54 16.36 12.04
N VAL A 92 8.83 15.46 11.35
CA VAL A 92 7.68 14.73 11.93
C VAL A 92 8.16 13.37 12.45
N HIS A 93 7.97 13.15 13.75
CA HIS A 93 8.30 11.91 14.44
C HIS A 93 7.04 11.04 14.54
N PHE A 94 6.99 9.90 13.84
CA PHE A 94 5.87 8.96 13.94
C PHE A 94 6.06 8.02 15.13
N SER A 95 5.34 8.28 16.21
CA SER A 95 5.22 7.40 17.38
C SER A 95 4.26 6.25 17.07
N ARG A 96 4.70 4.99 17.24
CA ARG A 96 3.88 3.78 17.08
C ARG A 96 2.82 3.57 18.18
N LYS A 97 2.71 4.49 19.14
CA LYS A 97 1.80 4.35 20.29
C LYS A 97 0.49 5.12 20.15
N GLU A 98 0.40 6.06 19.20
CA GLU A 98 -0.82 6.84 18.95
C GLU A 98 -0.98 7.05 17.44
N GLY A 99 -1.87 6.28 16.82
CA GLY A 99 -2.20 6.35 15.41
C GLY A 99 -3.42 5.49 15.10
N ALA A 100 -4.20 5.88 14.09
CA ALA A 100 -5.43 5.19 13.71
C ALA A 100 -5.19 3.69 13.44
N PRO A 101 -6.06 2.79 13.95
CA PRO A 101 -5.81 1.35 13.93
C PRO A 101 -5.77 0.82 12.50
N VAL A 102 -4.70 0.08 12.16
CA VAL A 102 -4.54 -0.58 10.87
C VAL A 102 -5.12 -1.99 10.95
N ARG A 103 -6.15 -2.28 10.16
CA ARG A 103 -6.74 -3.63 10.02
C ARG A 103 -6.56 -4.13 8.59
N TYR A 104 -6.19 -5.40 8.45
CA TYR A 104 -6.22 -6.11 7.17
C TYR A 104 -7.66 -6.53 6.87
N ILE A 105 -8.19 -6.10 5.71
CA ILE A 105 -9.50 -6.52 5.19
C ILE A 105 -9.24 -7.46 4.01
N GLY A 106 -9.95 -8.60 3.96
CA GLY A 106 -9.90 -9.52 2.82
C GLY A 106 -10.55 -8.87 1.60
N GLY A 107 -10.04 -9.15 0.40
CA GLY A 107 -10.34 -8.42 -0.84
C GLY A 107 -11.80 -8.41 -1.33
N ASP A 108 -12.74 -9.01 -0.60
CA ASP A 108 -14.14 -9.15 -1.02
C ASP A 108 -15.11 -8.15 -0.37
N ASP A 109 -14.65 -7.22 0.48
CA ASP A 109 -15.51 -6.19 1.07
C ASP A 109 -14.88 -4.78 0.99
N PRO A 110 -15.15 -4.01 -0.08
CA PRO A 110 -14.46 -2.75 -0.37
C PRO A 110 -15.07 -1.52 0.32
N ALA A 111 -15.99 -1.69 1.28
CA ALA A 111 -16.77 -0.57 1.82
C ALA A 111 -16.04 0.35 2.82
N ASP A 112 -14.89 -0.04 3.40
CA ASP A 112 -14.32 0.66 4.57
C ASP A 112 -12.81 0.98 4.48
N ALA A 113 -12.17 0.92 3.31
CA ALA A 113 -10.74 1.18 3.19
C ALA A 113 -10.44 2.54 2.54
N ALA A 114 -10.11 3.54 3.37
CA ALA A 114 -9.65 4.87 2.94
C ALA A 114 -8.33 4.86 2.13
N ALA A 115 -7.64 3.73 2.06
CA ALA A 115 -6.55 3.45 1.12
C ALA A 115 -6.35 1.93 1.01
N VAL A 116 -6.65 1.34 -0.15
CA VAL A 116 -6.29 -0.06 -0.43
C VAL A 116 -4.87 -0.07 -1.00
N ARG A 117 -3.89 -0.38 -0.15
CA ARG A 117 -2.55 -0.74 -0.62
C ARG A 117 -2.58 -2.21 -1.04
N GLU A 118 -2.68 -2.45 -2.35
CA GLU A 118 -2.46 -3.80 -2.89
C GLU A 118 -1.00 -4.19 -2.65
N LEU A 119 -0.80 -5.00 -1.61
CA LEU A 119 0.48 -5.65 -1.33
C LEU A 119 0.45 -6.99 -2.04
N ASP A 120 1.30 -7.15 -3.04
CA ASP A 120 1.62 -8.47 -3.59
C ASP A 120 2.13 -9.36 -2.45
N LEU A 121 1.26 -10.24 -1.97
CA LEU A 121 1.52 -11.13 -0.85
C LEU A 121 2.67 -12.08 -1.19
N GLN A 122 2.84 -12.46 -2.46
CA GLN A 122 3.89 -13.37 -2.88
C GLN A 122 5.25 -12.68 -2.84
N LYS A 123 5.32 -11.38 -3.20
CA LYS A 123 6.53 -10.57 -2.99
C LYS A 123 6.81 -10.30 -1.51
N LYS A 124 5.78 -10.06 -0.70
CA LYS A 124 5.96 -9.80 0.75
C LYS A 124 6.36 -11.06 1.52
N PHE A 125 5.75 -12.20 1.20
CA PHE A 125 5.97 -13.51 1.82
C PHE A 125 6.65 -14.46 0.83
N TYR A 126 7.86 -14.08 0.44
CA TYR A 126 8.62 -14.79 -0.59
C TYR A 126 9.53 -15.89 -0.05
N LEU A 127 9.65 -16.09 1.28
CA LEU A 127 10.58 -17.07 1.86
C LEU A 127 9.86 -18.36 2.27
N GLY A 128 10.36 -19.52 1.83
CA GLY A 128 9.99 -20.81 2.41
C GLY A 128 10.64 -21.04 3.77
N ALA A 129 10.16 -22.05 4.51
CA ALA A 129 10.75 -22.41 5.81
C ALA A 129 12.22 -22.85 5.69
N ALA A 130 12.58 -23.51 4.58
CA ALA A 130 13.95 -23.92 4.28
C ALA A 130 14.81 -22.72 3.90
N ASP A 131 14.31 -21.85 3.00
CA ASP A 131 15.01 -20.63 2.57
C ASP A 131 15.29 -19.71 3.75
N LEU A 132 14.32 -19.54 4.65
CA LEU A 132 14.49 -18.74 5.87
C LEU A 132 15.58 -19.30 6.78
N ALA A 133 15.63 -20.63 6.95
CA ALA A 133 16.67 -21.28 7.74
C ALA A 133 18.06 -21.10 7.11
N GLN A 134 18.16 -21.28 5.79
CA GLN A 134 19.39 -21.08 5.03
C GLN A 134 19.88 -19.64 5.12
N LYS A 135 18.98 -18.65 4.97
CA LYS A 135 19.30 -17.22 5.05
C LYS A 135 19.83 -16.81 6.43
N LEU A 136 19.41 -17.52 7.48
CA LEU A 136 19.89 -17.33 8.87
C LEU A 136 21.14 -18.16 9.22
N GLY A 137 21.62 -19.02 8.31
CA GLY A 137 22.73 -19.94 8.59
C GLY A 137 22.38 -21.03 9.60
N LEU A 138 21.09 -21.34 9.78
CA LEU A 138 20.60 -22.35 10.73
C LEU A 138 20.15 -23.61 10.01
N THR A 139 20.20 -24.73 10.74
CA THR A 139 19.50 -25.95 10.29
C THR A 139 17.99 -25.77 10.42
N GLN A 140 17.21 -26.38 9.53
CA GLN A 140 15.74 -26.28 9.56
C GLN A 140 15.11 -26.57 10.93
N PRO A 141 15.58 -27.57 11.70
CA PRO A 141 15.03 -27.84 13.02
C PRO A 141 15.31 -26.72 14.04
N LYS A 142 16.53 -26.17 14.05
CA LYS A 142 16.90 -25.05 14.93
C LYS A 142 16.10 -23.79 14.59
N ALA A 143 15.96 -23.51 13.29
CA ALA A 143 15.11 -22.41 12.81
C ALA A 143 13.64 -22.60 13.23
N ARG A 144 13.12 -23.83 13.23
CA ARG A 144 11.75 -24.12 13.72
C ARG A 144 11.60 -23.82 15.21
N VAL A 145 12.55 -24.22 16.05
CA VAL A 145 12.49 -23.94 17.49
C VAL A 145 12.57 -22.44 17.76
N LEU A 146 13.45 -21.73 17.04
CA LEU A 146 13.54 -20.28 17.14
C LEU A 146 12.24 -19.58 16.71
N ARG A 147 11.62 -20.03 15.60
CA ARG A 147 10.30 -19.51 15.18
C ARG A 147 9.22 -19.75 16.23
N ALA A 148 9.19 -20.94 16.82
CA ALA A 148 8.22 -21.29 17.86
C ALA A 148 8.42 -20.43 19.12
N HIS A 149 9.66 -20.28 19.58
CA HIS A 149 10.00 -19.46 20.74
C HIS A 149 9.63 -17.98 20.56
N LEU A 150 9.86 -17.44 19.36
CA LEU A 150 9.55 -16.04 19.02
C LEU A 150 8.10 -15.78 18.59
N GLY A 151 7.27 -16.84 18.51
CA GLY A 151 5.88 -16.75 18.06
C GLY A 151 5.72 -16.35 16.58
N ILE A 152 6.75 -16.57 15.75
CA ILE A 152 6.77 -16.15 14.33
C ILE A 152 5.66 -16.82 13.52
N ASP A 153 5.35 -18.07 13.84
CA ASP A 153 4.34 -18.84 13.11
C ASP A 153 2.90 -18.37 13.39
N ALA A 154 2.68 -17.55 14.42
CA ALA A 154 1.38 -16.97 14.77
C ALA A 154 1.25 -15.48 14.37
N ASP A 155 2.36 -14.84 14.00
CA ASP A 155 2.38 -13.41 13.65
C ASP A 155 2.03 -13.21 12.16
N VAL A 156 0.90 -12.55 11.91
CA VAL A 156 0.38 -12.22 10.57
C VAL A 156 1.29 -11.32 9.75
N THR A 157 2.21 -10.59 10.39
CA THR A 157 3.21 -9.77 9.69
C THR A 157 4.42 -10.56 9.25
N CYS A 158 4.65 -11.73 9.87
CA CYS A 158 5.81 -12.58 9.65
C CYS A 158 5.49 -13.80 8.79
N ARG A 159 4.29 -14.36 8.91
CA ARG A 159 3.84 -15.56 8.18
C ARG A 159 2.54 -15.32 7.43
N HIS A 160 2.48 -15.84 6.21
CA HIS A 160 1.25 -16.01 5.46
C HIS A 160 1.14 -17.45 4.95
N VAL A 161 -0.07 -17.98 4.85
CA VAL A 161 -0.33 -19.32 4.33
C VAL A 161 -1.08 -19.17 3.02
N PHE A 162 -0.43 -19.49 1.91
CA PHE A 162 -1.10 -19.56 0.62
C PHE A 162 -1.84 -20.88 0.52
N GLU A 163 -3.12 -20.82 0.17
CA GLU A 163 -3.98 -22.00 0.01
C GLU A 163 -4.29 -22.20 -1.48
N PHE A 164 -3.87 -23.34 -2.03
CA PHE A 164 -4.13 -23.75 -3.41
C PHE A 164 -4.90 -25.06 -3.39
N GLY A 165 -6.24 -24.98 -3.42
CA GLY A 165 -7.12 -26.12 -3.20
C GLY A 165 -6.90 -26.70 -1.79
N SER A 166 -6.48 -27.96 -1.70
CA SER A 166 -6.14 -28.63 -0.43
C SER A 166 -4.72 -28.36 0.06
N THR A 167 -3.85 -27.75 -0.77
CA THR A 167 -2.45 -27.56 -0.43
C THR A 167 -2.26 -26.25 0.31
N LYS A 168 -1.68 -26.32 1.52
CA LYS A 168 -1.33 -25.15 2.34
C LYS A 168 0.18 -24.92 2.31
N ILE A 169 0.61 -23.79 1.76
CA ILE A 169 2.02 -23.42 1.61
C ILE A 169 2.34 -22.25 2.53
N PRO A 170 2.91 -22.51 3.73
CA PRO A 170 3.37 -21.43 4.60
C PRO A 170 4.59 -20.73 4.02
N ARG A 171 4.54 -19.41 3.93
CA ARG A 171 5.64 -18.54 3.53
C ARG A 171 5.86 -17.42 4.54
N PHE A 172 7.07 -16.90 4.54
CA PHE A 172 7.55 -15.93 5.52
C PHE A 172 8.02 -14.65 4.84
N SER A 173 7.92 -13.54 5.57
CA SER A 173 8.36 -12.22 5.12
C SER A 173 9.76 -11.87 5.64
N ASP A 174 10.32 -10.77 5.15
CA ASP A 174 11.57 -10.22 5.71
C ASP A 174 11.45 -9.79 7.18
N ASN A 175 10.24 -9.53 7.69
CA ASN A 175 10.06 -9.28 9.12
C ASN A 175 10.39 -10.52 9.94
N ALA A 176 10.02 -11.72 9.46
CA ALA A 176 10.40 -12.97 10.11
C ALA A 176 11.92 -13.12 10.16
N PHE A 177 12.61 -12.83 9.04
CA PHE A 177 14.06 -12.85 8.98
C PHE A 177 14.71 -11.85 9.94
N ARG A 178 14.29 -10.58 9.92
CA ARG A 178 14.84 -9.54 10.81
C ARG A 178 14.65 -9.89 12.28
N ARG A 179 13.44 -10.28 12.68
CA ARG A 179 13.14 -10.67 14.07
C ARG A 179 13.95 -11.86 14.53
N MET A 180 14.09 -12.88 13.68
CA MET A 180 14.92 -14.05 14.00
C MET A 180 16.40 -13.67 14.09
N ARG A 181 16.90 -12.81 13.20
CA ARG A 181 18.29 -12.36 13.21
C ARG A 181 18.63 -11.53 14.47
N GLU A 182 17.80 -10.55 14.81
CA GLU A 182 17.96 -9.72 16.01
C GLU A 182 17.90 -10.56 17.30
N ALA A 183 17.05 -11.59 17.31
CA ALA A 183 16.97 -12.54 18.41
C ALA A 183 18.26 -13.35 18.57
N MET A 184 18.91 -13.74 17.47
CA MET A 184 20.17 -14.50 17.51
C MET A 184 21.33 -13.71 18.13
N ASP A 185 21.28 -12.38 18.14
CA ASP A 185 22.31 -11.56 18.79
C ASP A 185 22.27 -11.66 20.32
N ASN A 186 21.13 -12.06 20.89
CA ASN A 186 20.89 -12.09 22.34
C ASN A 186 20.52 -13.46 22.90
N LEU A 187 20.33 -14.47 22.04
CA LEU A 187 19.87 -15.82 22.43
C LEU A 187 20.88 -16.89 22.02
N ASP A 188 21.21 -17.78 22.95
CA ASP A 188 21.93 -19.01 22.64
C ASP A 188 20.97 -20.03 22.01
N ILE A 189 21.12 -20.21 20.71
CA ILE A 189 20.30 -21.11 19.89
C ILE A 189 20.52 -22.57 20.28
N GLU A 190 21.71 -22.94 20.75
CA GLU A 190 22.01 -24.31 21.21
C GLU A 190 21.31 -24.62 22.53
N GLU A 191 21.28 -23.66 23.45
CA GLU A 191 20.54 -23.79 24.70
C GLU A 191 19.03 -23.90 24.43
N LEU A 192 18.50 -23.04 23.56
CA LEU A 192 17.11 -23.07 23.13
C LEU A 192 16.73 -24.42 22.49
N TRP A 193 17.61 -24.96 21.65
CA TRP A 193 17.43 -26.25 21.00
C TRP A 193 17.44 -27.41 22.00
N ARG A 194 18.24 -27.33 23.07
CA ARG A 194 18.27 -28.32 24.15
C ARG A 194 17.05 -28.24 25.07
N ALA A 195 16.57 -27.03 25.34
CA ALA A 195 15.42 -26.77 26.20
C ALA A 195 14.06 -27.03 25.53
N ARG A 196 14.04 -27.40 24.24
CA ARG A 196 12.78 -27.70 23.53
C ARG A 196 12.03 -28.84 24.22
N GLN A 197 10.76 -28.61 24.55
CA GLN A 197 9.88 -29.71 24.95
C GLN A 197 9.72 -30.67 23.76
N ARG A 198 9.83 -31.98 24.04
CA ARG A 198 9.69 -33.06 23.07
C ARG A 198 8.28 -33.15 22.52
#